data_AF-A0AAU8BNU9-F1
#
_entry.id   AF-A0AAU8BNU9-F1
#
_cell.length_a   1.000
_cell.length_b   1.000
_cell.length_c   1.000
_cell.angle_alpha   90.00
_cell.angle_beta   90.00
_cell.angle_gamma   90.00
#
_symmetry.space_group_name_H-M   'P 1'
#
loop_
_entity.id
_entity.type
_entity.pdbx_description
1 polymer ?
#
loop_
_entity_poly.entity_id
_entity_poly.type
_entity_poly.pdbx_seq_one_letter_code
_entity_poly.pdbx_strand_id
1 'polypeptide(L)'
;MQEGYYVVLPLLPAHGIDFGTKYTDKEGSLLAKESEVYEEFAKDMVELAENAPGPDKIIVGLSVGGAIATKATLIGDGLFDKSIILSPFLAIPGTYSSNTNDEELLLTLNEELSVLESALLGLADVSALDMSTIWQTIEAGMLSVVGKIGRDAVKVLRAAAVVPTIDVGWGDACELERNSGRAGYCNFEVQHIFAVDQFGERTLLALESITSLNTRIQIIGVENVGGADSLAVKELANLMNTRTPQSSFCLYPEGIVPHSFISKYDNIDLVGDVHEGEDVHELALQEMRERWLATFESEIMSFITSEDADYFEAIDGTRIL
;
A
#
# COMPACT_ATOMS: atom_id res chain seq x y z
N MET A 1 -33.61 -0.66 16.83
CA MET A 1 -32.68 -0.51 15.70
C MET A 1 -31.33 -0.94 16.22
N GLN A 2 -30.53 -1.71 15.46
CA GLN A 2 -29.14 -1.92 15.85
C GLN A 2 -28.42 -0.58 15.65
N GLU A 3 -27.83 -0.07 16.73
CA GLU A 3 -26.88 1.03 16.67
C GLU A 3 -25.60 0.49 16.00
N GLY A 4 -25.09 1.18 14.98
CA GLY A 4 -23.85 0.82 14.31
C GLY A 4 -23.86 0.95 12.79
N TYR A 5 -22.72 0.62 12.18
CA TYR A 5 -22.50 0.68 10.73
C TYR A 5 -22.85 -0.66 10.06
N TYR A 6 -23.37 -0.59 8.84
CA TYR A 6 -23.40 -1.74 7.93
C TYR A 6 -22.02 -1.87 7.28
N VAL A 7 -21.28 -2.92 7.62
CA VAL A 7 -19.92 -3.12 7.12
C VAL A 7 -19.94 -4.02 5.89
N VAL A 8 -19.35 -3.54 4.80
CA VAL A 8 -19.11 -4.30 3.57
C VAL A 8 -17.61 -4.44 3.36
N LEU A 9 -17.15 -5.67 3.15
CA LEU A 9 -15.75 -5.99 2.90
C LEU A 9 -15.64 -6.66 1.53
N PRO A 10 -15.57 -5.87 0.45
CA PRO A 10 -15.43 -6.42 -0.89
C PRO A 10 -14.03 -7.03 -1.02
N LEU A 11 -13.96 -8.19 -1.66
CA LEU A 11 -12.69 -8.79 -2.02
C LEU A 11 -12.02 -7.84 -3.02
N LEU A 12 -10.78 -7.45 -2.74
CA LEU A 12 -9.97 -6.71 -3.70
C LEU A 12 -10.02 -7.44 -5.04
N PRO A 13 -9.96 -6.72 -6.18
CA PRO A 13 -9.74 -7.36 -7.44
C PRO A 13 -8.60 -8.31 -7.22
N ALA A 14 -8.79 -9.49 -7.76
CA ALA A 14 -7.68 -10.35 -7.89
C ALA A 14 -7.22 -10.98 -6.52
N HIS A 15 -8.01 -10.79 -5.44
CA HIS A 15 -7.85 -11.33 -4.09
C HIS A 15 -8.99 -12.29 -3.72
N GLY A 16 -8.98 -13.52 -4.23
CA GLY A 16 -9.97 -14.52 -3.80
C GLY A 16 -10.08 -15.73 -4.72
N ILE A 17 -10.44 -16.87 -4.12
CA ILE A 17 -10.72 -18.14 -4.80
C ILE A 17 -11.67 -17.88 -5.97
N ASP A 18 -11.35 -18.42 -7.15
CA ASP A 18 -12.11 -18.28 -8.40
C ASP A 18 -13.63 -18.45 -8.18
N PHE A 19 -14.34 -17.33 -8.11
CA PHE A 19 -15.80 -17.29 -8.13
C PHE A 19 -16.33 -16.85 -9.50
N GLY A 20 -15.52 -16.96 -10.57
CA GLY A 20 -15.90 -16.52 -11.92
C GLY A 20 -16.12 -15.01 -12.04
N THR A 21 -15.31 -14.21 -11.34
CA THR A 21 -15.49 -12.76 -11.28
C THR A 21 -14.91 -12.06 -12.53
N LYS A 22 -15.48 -10.90 -12.85
CA LYS A 22 -15.10 -9.97 -13.95
C LYS A 22 -13.60 -9.65 -14.01
N TYR A 23 -12.86 -9.89 -12.91
CA TYR A 23 -11.48 -9.46 -12.70
C TYR A 23 -10.46 -10.60 -12.74
N THR A 24 -10.85 -11.81 -13.13
CA THR A 24 -9.93 -12.95 -13.28
C THR A 24 -9.37 -12.99 -14.70
N ASP A 25 -8.05 -13.14 -14.82
CA ASP A 25 -7.44 -13.53 -16.08
C ASP A 25 -7.75 -15.02 -16.38
N LYS A 26 -7.66 -15.40 -17.65
CA LYS A 26 -7.94 -16.79 -18.07
C LYS A 26 -6.83 -17.77 -17.65
N GLU A 27 -5.75 -17.30 -17.03
CA GLU A 27 -4.52 -18.06 -16.78
C GLU A 27 -4.33 -18.46 -15.31
N GLY A 28 -5.23 -18.04 -14.41
CA GLY A 28 -5.28 -18.52 -13.04
C GLY A 28 -4.38 -17.79 -12.07
N SER A 29 -3.69 -16.72 -12.51
CA SER A 29 -3.22 -15.71 -11.56
C SER A 29 -4.46 -14.95 -11.11
N LEU A 30 -4.70 -15.01 -9.81
CA LEU A 30 -5.80 -14.23 -9.28
C LEU A 30 -5.47 -12.76 -9.37
N LEU A 31 -4.20 -12.30 -9.28
CA LEU A 31 -3.78 -10.89 -9.18
C LEU A 31 -3.86 -10.07 -10.47
N ALA A 32 -4.17 -8.77 -10.36
CA ALA A 32 -4.39 -7.91 -11.53
C ALA A 32 -3.05 -7.39 -12.08
N LYS A 33 -2.85 -7.57 -13.38
CA LYS A 33 -1.64 -7.17 -14.13
C LYS A 33 -1.75 -5.76 -14.72
N GLU A 34 -2.93 -5.15 -14.67
CA GLU A 34 -3.24 -3.85 -15.24
C GLU A 34 -3.75 -2.89 -14.15
N SER A 35 -3.24 -1.67 -14.13
CA SER A 35 -3.62 -0.64 -13.15
C SER A 35 -5.11 -0.25 -13.23
N GLU A 36 -5.67 -0.34 -14.42
CA GLU A 36 -7.04 -0.02 -14.80
C GLU A 36 -8.05 -0.88 -14.02
N VAL A 37 -7.69 -2.11 -13.67
CA VAL A 37 -8.52 -3.00 -12.85
C VAL A 37 -8.75 -2.40 -11.45
N TYR A 38 -7.71 -1.83 -10.85
CA TYR A 38 -7.84 -1.16 -9.55
C TYR A 38 -8.59 0.18 -9.66
N GLU A 39 -8.46 0.90 -10.78
CA GLU A 39 -9.26 2.10 -11.06
C GLU A 39 -10.74 1.79 -11.23
N GLU A 40 -11.08 0.72 -11.96
CA GLU A 40 -12.45 0.23 -12.08
C GLU A 40 -13.00 -0.16 -10.71
N PHE A 41 -12.23 -0.89 -9.92
CA PHE A 41 -12.66 -1.28 -8.59
C PHE A 41 -12.88 -0.09 -7.65
N ALA A 42 -12.06 0.96 -7.74
CA ALA A 42 -12.31 2.19 -7.00
C ALA A 42 -13.64 2.85 -7.40
N LYS A 43 -14.05 2.76 -8.67
CA LYS A 43 -15.37 3.21 -9.13
C LYS A 43 -16.49 2.30 -8.60
N ASP A 44 -16.28 0.98 -8.58
CA ASP A 44 -17.23 0.04 -7.99
C ASP A 44 -17.46 0.33 -6.50
N MET A 45 -16.42 0.79 -5.76
CA MET A 45 -16.57 1.21 -4.36
C MET A 45 -17.45 2.46 -4.21
N VAL A 46 -17.33 3.41 -5.15
CA VAL A 46 -18.18 4.60 -5.20
C VAL A 46 -19.62 4.20 -5.51
N GLU A 47 -19.86 3.36 -6.52
CA GLU A 47 -21.19 2.84 -6.85
C GLU A 47 -21.82 2.08 -5.67
N LEU A 48 -21.02 1.26 -4.98
CA LEU A 48 -21.49 0.55 -3.79
C LEU A 48 -21.90 1.53 -2.68
N ALA A 49 -21.12 2.58 -2.45
CA ALA A 49 -21.44 3.61 -1.48
C ALA A 49 -22.67 4.42 -1.88
N GLU A 50 -22.87 4.78 -3.16
CA GLU A 50 -24.07 5.47 -3.65
C GLU A 50 -25.35 4.69 -3.33
N ASN A 51 -25.31 3.36 -3.48
CA ASN A 51 -26.44 2.46 -3.25
C ASN A 51 -26.57 1.96 -1.80
N ALA A 52 -25.58 2.21 -0.95
CA ALA A 52 -25.59 1.80 0.44
C ALA A 52 -26.67 2.56 1.26
N PRO A 53 -27.35 1.90 2.21
CA PRO A 53 -28.31 2.56 3.08
C PRO A 53 -27.60 3.44 4.12
N GLY A 54 -28.30 4.49 4.56
CA GLY A 54 -27.83 5.39 5.61
C GLY A 54 -27.26 6.70 5.05
N PRO A 55 -27.29 7.78 5.86
CA PRO A 55 -26.73 9.06 5.47
C PRO A 55 -25.21 9.05 5.54
N ASP A 56 -24.63 8.38 6.55
CA ASP A 56 -23.20 8.40 6.83
C ASP A 56 -22.47 7.26 6.12
N LYS A 57 -21.43 7.58 5.35
CA LYS A 57 -20.64 6.65 4.54
C LYS A 57 -19.17 6.81 4.86
N ILE A 58 -18.54 5.70 5.23
CA ILE A 58 -17.11 5.64 5.57
C ILE A 58 -16.43 4.65 4.64
N ILE A 59 -15.31 5.07 4.05
CA ILE A 59 -14.42 4.17 3.32
C ILE A 59 -13.13 3.95 4.11
N VAL A 60 -12.69 2.69 4.17
CA VAL A 60 -11.48 2.29 4.89
C VAL A 60 -10.66 1.37 3.99
N GLY A 61 -9.35 1.55 3.96
CA GLY A 61 -8.47 0.70 3.16
C GLY A 61 -7.07 0.57 3.73
N LEU A 62 -6.48 -0.63 3.63
CA LEU A 62 -5.11 -0.95 4.03
C LEU A 62 -4.25 -1.30 2.81
N SER A 63 -3.00 -0.82 2.75
CA SER A 63 -2.06 -1.17 1.67
C SER A 63 -2.62 -0.84 0.29
N VAL A 64 -2.75 -1.82 -0.62
CA VAL A 64 -3.41 -1.64 -1.92
C VAL A 64 -4.85 -1.13 -1.73
N GLY A 65 -5.56 -1.66 -0.73
CA GLY A 65 -6.88 -1.17 -0.34
C GLY A 65 -6.84 0.29 0.12
N GLY A 66 -5.74 0.75 0.73
CA GLY A 66 -5.55 2.15 1.11
C GLY A 66 -5.44 3.06 -0.10
N ALA A 67 -4.70 2.66 -1.13
CA ALA A 67 -4.66 3.39 -2.40
C ALA A 67 -6.03 3.41 -3.11
N ILE A 68 -6.78 2.30 -3.06
CA ILE A 68 -8.16 2.24 -3.58
C ILE A 68 -9.08 3.17 -2.81
N ALA A 69 -9.03 3.16 -1.47
CA ALA A 69 -9.82 4.04 -0.62
C ALA A 69 -9.52 5.51 -0.93
N THR A 70 -8.23 5.86 -1.12
CA THR A 70 -7.82 7.18 -1.59
C THR A 70 -8.49 7.50 -2.93
N LYS A 71 -8.31 6.66 -3.96
CA LYS A 71 -8.85 6.91 -5.30
C LYS A 71 -10.37 7.04 -5.31
N ALA A 72 -11.08 6.16 -4.59
CA ALA A 72 -12.52 6.20 -4.44
C ALA A 72 -12.99 7.49 -3.73
N THR A 73 -12.25 7.95 -2.73
CA THR A 73 -12.51 9.26 -2.07
C THR A 73 -12.41 10.42 -3.06
N LEU A 74 -11.43 10.39 -3.98
CA LEU A 74 -11.29 11.42 -5.01
C LEU A 74 -12.44 11.38 -6.04
N ILE A 75 -12.85 10.19 -6.46
CA ILE A 75 -13.92 10.00 -7.44
C ILE A 75 -15.28 10.40 -6.85
N GLY A 76 -15.53 9.99 -5.60
CA GLY A 76 -16.76 10.25 -4.86
C GLY A 76 -16.59 11.40 -3.86
N ASP A 77 -15.96 12.50 -4.24
CA ASP A 77 -15.83 13.64 -3.31
C ASP A 77 -17.21 14.13 -2.83
N GLY A 78 -17.38 14.22 -1.51
CA GLY A 78 -18.65 14.55 -0.87
C GLY A 78 -19.64 13.39 -0.78
N LEU A 79 -19.34 12.21 -1.33
CA LEU A 79 -20.12 10.99 -1.11
C LEU A 79 -19.78 10.33 0.23
N PHE A 80 -18.50 10.34 0.61
CA PHE A 80 -18.03 9.79 1.88
C PHE A 80 -17.91 10.90 2.91
N ASP A 81 -18.44 10.67 4.11
CA ASP A 81 -18.25 11.59 5.24
C ASP A 81 -16.84 11.48 5.79
N LYS A 82 -16.27 10.27 5.73
CA LYS A 82 -14.96 9.92 6.29
C LYS A 82 -14.22 8.92 5.39
N SER A 83 -12.92 9.12 5.26
CA SER A 83 -11.98 8.21 4.62
C SER A 83 -10.85 7.88 5.60
N ILE A 84 -10.62 6.60 5.85
CA ILE A 84 -9.55 6.11 6.73
C ILE A 84 -8.56 5.32 5.88
N ILE A 85 -7.39 5.91 5.67
CA ILE A 85 -6.36 5.39 4.76
C ILE A 85 -5.22 4.82 5.59
N LEU A 86 -5.07 3.50 5.58
CA LEU A 86 -4.13 2.76 6.39
C LEU A 86 -2.95 2.28 5.53
N SER A 87 -1.72 2.68 5.88
CA SER A 87 -0.44 2.34 5.23
C SER A 87 -0.57 2.11 3.72
N PRO A 88 -0.99 3.13 2.94
CA PRO A 88 -1.38 2.92 1.55
C PRO A 88 -0.17 2.57 0.67
N PHE A 89 -0.33 1.62 -0.25
CA PHE A 89 0.67 1.32 -1.27
C PHE A 89 0.48 2.26 -2.46
N LEU A 90 1.25 3.35 -2.50
CA LEU A 90 1.17 4.35 -3.57
C LEU A 90 2.33 4.28 -4.56
N ALA A 91 3.43 3.64 -4.16
CA ALA A 91 4.59 3.38 -5.00
C ALA A 91 5.41 2.25 -4.38
N ILE A 92 6.18 1.57 -5.22
CA ILE A 92 7.22 0.63 -4.79
C ILE A 92 8.24 1.41 -3.95
N PRO A 93 8.72 0.86 -2.82
CA PRO A 93 9.73 1.53 -2.01
C PRO A 93 10.89 2.09 -2.84
N GLY A 94 11.21 3.36 -2.65
CA GLY A 94 12.26 4.08 -3.35
C GLY A 94 11.89 4.55 -4.76
N THR A 95 10.78 4.16 -5.39
CA THR A 95 10.50 4.57 -6.77
C THR A 95 9.85 5.95 -6.86
N TYR A 96 9.26 6.44 -5.76
CA TYR A 96 8.59 7.74 -5.75
C TYR A 96 9.58 8.91 -5.73
N SER A 97 9.29 9.95 -6.53
CA SER A 97 9.98 11.23 -6.50
C SER A 97 8.95 12.36 -6.57
N SER A 98 9.05 13.31 -5.63
CA SER A 98 8.16 14.49 -5.58
C SER A 98 8.55 15.60 -6.56
N ASN A 99 9.74 15.53 -7.15
CA ASN A 99 10.20 16.52 -8.12
C ASN A 99 9.66 16.19 -9.51
N THR A 100 8.55 16.81 -9.89
CA THR A 100 8.09 16.85 -11.30
C THR A 100 9.07 17.60 -12.22
N ASN A 101 9.96 18.42 -11.62
CA ASN A 101 11.02 19.16 -12.32
C ASN A 101 12.34 18.39 -12.39
N ASP A 102 12.43 17.20 -11.78
CA ASP A 102 13.49 16.27 -12.13
C ASP A 102 13.16 15.68 -13.51
N GLU A 103 13.30 16.52 -14.54
CA GLU A 103 13.90 16.10 -15.83
C GLU A 103 15.36 15.64 -15.62
N GLU A 104 15.72 15.20 -14.41
CA GLU A 104 17.02 14.65 -14.05
C GLU A 104 17.10 13.26 -14.67
N LEU A 105 17.39 13.27 -15.97
CA LEU A 105 17.51 12.15 -16.89
C LEU A 105 16.40 11.11 -16.68
N LEU A 106 15.27 11.33 -17.35
CA LEU A 106 14.75 10.23 -18.17
C LEU A 106 15.89 9.86 -19.11
N LEU A 107 16.76 8.96 -18.63
CA LEU A 107 17.73 8.28 -19.44
C LEU A 107 16.94 7.84 -20.67
N THR A 108 17.42 8.19 -21.85
CA THR A 108 16.87 7.59 -23.06
C THR A 108 16.90 6.07 -22.87
N LEU A 109 16.00 5.30 -23.51
CA LEU A 109 16.00 3.84 -23.39
C LEU A 109 17.41 3.23 -23.56
N ASN A 110 18.27 3.85 -24.39
CA ASN A 110 19.66 3.45 -24.57
C ASN A 110 20.58 3.79 -23.39
N GLU A 111 20.37 4.91 -22.71
CA GLU A 111 21.09 5.27 -21.49
C GLU A 111 20.60 4.44 -20.29
N GLU A 112 19.32 4.09 -20.24
CA GLU A 112 18.74 3.16 -19.26
C GLU A 112 19.31 1.76 -19.43
N LEU A 113 19.31 1.26 -20.67
CA LEU A 113 19.96 0.00 -21.03
C LEU A 113 21.46 0.04 -20.77
N SER A 114 22.13 1.18 -20.97
CA SER A 114 23.57 1.35 -20.67
C SER A 114 23.87 1.32 -19.17
N VAL A 115 23.00 1.89 -18.33
CA VAL A 115 23.12 1.82 -16.86
C VAL A 115 22.82 0.41 -16.38
N LEU A 116 21.79 -0.24 -16.93
CA LEU A 116 21.48 -1.64 -16.64
C LEU A 116 22.62 -2.55 -17.10
N GLU A 117 23.14 -2.36 -18.31
CA GLU A 117 24.32 -3.04 -18.83
C GLU A 117 25.52 -2.75 -17.93
N SER A 118 25.77 -1.53 -17.47
CA SER A 118 26.91 -1.22 -16.59
C SER A 118 26.78 -1.84 -15.20
N ALA A 119 25.56 -1.88 -14.65
CA ALA A 119 25.25 -2.56 -13.40
C ALA A 119 25.38 -4.09 -13.55
N LEU A 120 25.00 -4.62 -14.70
CA LEU A 120 25.14 -6.04 -15.05
C LEU A 120 26.57 -6.40 -15.50
N LEU A 121 27.37 -5.47 -16.04
CA LEU A 121 28.75 -5.66 -16.52
C LEU A 121 29.76 -5.72 -15.36
N GLY A 122 29.36 -5.33 -14.15
CA GLY A 122 30.05 -5.71 -12.91
C GLY A 122 29.99 -7.22 -12.65
N LEU A 123 29.04 -7.92 -13.28
CA LEU A 123 29.02 -9.37 -13.40
C LEU A 123 29.68 -9.72 -14.74
N ALA A 124 30.81 -10.42 -14.69
CA ALA A 124 31.56 -10.73 -15.89
C ALA A 124 30.69 -11.51 -16.90
N ASP A 125 30.53 -10.93 -18.09
CA ASP A 125 29.92 -11.52 -19.29
C ASP A 125 28.39 -11.72 -19.28
N VAL A 126 27.65 -10.63 -19.49
CA VAL A 126 26.18 -10.61 -19.65
C VAL A 126 25.69 -11.45 -20.82
N SER A 127 26.53 -11.70 -21.83
CA SER A 127 26.20 -12.57 -22.96
C SER A 127 26.24 -14.06 -22.61
N ALA A 128 26.87 -14.41 -21.48
CA ALA A 128 26.94 -15.75 -20.92
C ALA A 128 26.01 -15.96 -19.72
N LEU A 129 25.38 -14.88 -19.22
CA LEU A 129 24.43 -14.96 -18.13
C LEU A 129 23.07 -15.46 -18.65
N ASP A 130 22.67 -16.61 -18.14
CA ASP A 130 21.29 -17.08 -18.17
C ASP A 130 20.37 -15.98 -17.60
N MET A 131 19.22 -15.76 -18.24
CA MET A 131 18.17 -14.84 -17.77
C MET A 131 17.85 -15.05 -16.28
N SER A 132 17.91 -16.28 -15.77
CA SER A 132 17.75 -16.59 -14.35
C SER A 132 18.76 -15.87 -13.45
N THR A 133 20.00 -15.67 -13.89
CA THR A 133 21.05 -15.02 -13.09
C THR A 133 20.95 -13.49 -13.15
N ILE A 134 20.57 -12.95 -14.30
CA ILE A 134 20.19 -11.52 -14.44
C ILE A 134 19.04 -11.22 -13.48
N TRP A 135 18.06 -12.13 -13.40
CA TRP A 135 16.92 -11.97 -12.51
C TRP A 135 17.24 -12.18 -11.05
N GLN A 136 18.09 -13.14 -10.65
CA GLN A 136 18.56 -13.23 -9.26
C GLN A 136 19.35 -11.98 -8.83
N THR A 137 20.03 -11.33 -9.76
CA THR A 137 20.74 -10.07 -9.49
C THR A 137 19.74 -8.92 -9.34
N ILE A 138 18.72 -8.87 -10.17
CA ILE A 138 17.64 -7.88 -10.06
C ILE A 138 16.80 -8.14 -8.82
N GLU A 139 16.55 -9.39 -8.44
CA GLU A 139 15.89 -9.80 -7.21
C GLU A 139 16.74 -9.43 -5.99
N ALA A 140 18.05 -9.69 -5.99
CA ALA A 140 18.97 -9.22 -4.96
C ALA A 140 19.05 -7.68 -4.92
N GLY A 141 18.96 -7.04 -6.09
CA GLY A 141 18.88 -5.59 -6.27
C GLY A 141 17.58 -5.00 -5.71
N MET A 142 16.46 -5.69 -5.97
CA MET A 142 15.10 -5.40 -5.50
C MET A 142 14.99 -5.62 -3.99
N LEU A 143 15.66 -6.64 -3.45
CA LEU A 143 15.78 -6.87 -2.01
C LEU A 143 16.75 -5.87 -1.35
N SER A 144 17.64 -5.23 -2.12
CA SER A 144 18.53 -4.14 -1.69
C SER A 144 18.00 -2.73 -1.99
N VAL A 145 16.71 -2.58 -2.32
CA VAL A 145 16.02 -1.40 -2.90
C VAL A 145 16.19 -0.04 -2.19
N VAL A 146 16.92 0.00 -1.09
CA VAL A 146 17.35 1.25 -0.46
C VAL A 146 18.33 2.05 -1.37
N GLY A 147 18.96 1.43 -2.38
CA GLY A 147 19.95 2.06 -3.26
C GLY A 147 19.45 2.63 -4.61
N LYS A 148 20.17 3.62 -5.17
CA LYS A 148 19.89 4.26 -6.48
C LYS A 148 19.77 3.27 -7.64
N ILE A 149 20.59 2.23 -7.64
CA ILE A 149 20.63 1.20 -8.70
C ILE A 149 19.32 0.40 -8.76
N GLY A 150 18.72 0.07 -7.61
CA GLY A 150 17.43 -0.63 -7.56
C GLY A 150 16.30 0.22 -8.15
N ARG A 151 16.31 1.54 -7.88
CA ARG A 151 15.33 2.48 -8.42
C ARG A 151 15.39 2.57 -9.95
N ASP A 152 16.60 2.71 -10.49
CA ASP A 152 16.80 2.83 -11.94
C ASP A 152 16.42 1.51 -12.65
N ALA A 153 16.75 0.35 -12.08
CA ALA A 153 16.35 -0.94 -12.61
C ALA A 153 14.82 -1.11 -12.66
N VAL A 154 14.09 -0.69 -11.62
CA VAL A 154 12.63 -0.73 -11.62
C VAL A 154 12.04 0.18 -12.71
N LYS A 155 12.62 1.37 -12.94
CA LYS A 155 12.21 2.26 -14.04
C LYS A 155 12.42 1.60 -15.42
N VAL A 156 13.58 0.99 -15.66
CA VAL A 156 13.86 0.26 -16.91
C VAL A 156 12.87 -0.87 -17.12
N LEU A 157 12.61 -1.67 -16.08
CA LEU A 157 11.64 -2.77 -16.16
C LEU A 157 10.23 -2.27 -16.43
N ARG A 158 9.85 -1.12 -15.88
CA ARG A 158 8.57 -0.48 -16.13
C ARG A 158 8.46 0.06 -17.57
N ALA A 159 9.56 0.54 -18.15
CA ALA A 159 9.61 1.03 -19.53
C ALA A 159 9.69 -0.09 -20.57
N ALA A 160 10.02 -1.32 -20.16
CA ALA A 160 10.11 -2.45 -21.06
C ALA A 160 8.73 -2.79 -21.66
N ALA A 161 8.68 -2.92 -22.99
CA ALA A 161 7.44 -3.22 -23.72
C ALA A 161 6.84 -4.61 -23.37
N VAL A 162 7.65 -5.51 -22.81
CA VAL A 162 7.23 -6.82 -22.32
C VAL A 162 7.92 -7.05 -20.99
N VAL A 163 7.20 -6.88 -19.89
CA VAL A 163 7.67 -7.32 -18.57
C VAL A 163 7.54 -8.84 -18.55
N PRO A 164 8.62 -9.60 -18.36
CA PRO A 164 8.51 -11.05 -18.25
C PRO A 164 7.62 -11.45 -17.07
N THR A 165 6.91 -12.58 -17.21
CA THR A 165 6.19 -13.26 -16.13
C THR A 165 7.23 -13.85 -15.17
N ILE A 166 7.72 -13.02 -14.25
CA ILE A 166 8.66 -13.45 -13.21
C ILE A 166 7.87 -13.61 -11.93
N ASP A 167 7.78 -14.85 -11.46
CA ASP A 167 7.28 -15.14 -10.13
C ASP A 167 8.23 -14.56 -9.09
N VAL A 168 7.70 -13.69 -8.25
CA VAL A 168 8.36 -13.14 -7.07
C VAL A 168 7.56 -13.62 -5.87
N GLY A 169 8.24 -13.82 -4.75
CA GLY A 169 7.55 -14.11 -3.53
C GLY A 169 8.28 -13.63 -2.29
N TRP A 170 7.54 -13.58 -1.19
CA TRP A 170 8.09 -13.25 0.12
C TRP A 170 8.85 -14.43 0.78
N GLY A 171 9.13 -15.48 0.00
CA GLY A 171 9.80 -16.71 0.44
C GLY A 171 8.88 -17.72 1.13
N ASP A 172 9.43 -18.92 1.39
CA ASP A 172 8.68 -20.05 1.99
C ASP A 172 8.08 -19.72 3.35
N ALA A 173 8.74 -18.81 4.11
CA ALA A 173 8.23 -18.35 5.39
C ALA A 173 6.82 -17.79 5.23
N CYS A 174 6.56 -16.96 4.21
CA CYS A 174 5.29 -16.28 4.01
C CYS A 174 4.08 -17.22 3.99
N GLU A 175 4.16 -18.39 3.34
CA GLU A 175 3.01 -19.32 3.32
C GLU A 175 2.76 -19.94 4.70
N LEU A 176 3.81 -20.14 5.52
CA LEU A 176 3.65 -20.50 6.92
C LEU A 176 2.96 -19.39 7.72
N GLU A 177 3.30 -18.13 7.44
CA GLU A 177 2.67 -16.96 8.07
C GLU A 177 1.20 -16.82 7.68
N ARG A 178 0.88 -17.03 6.39
CA ARG A 178 -0.51 -17.03 5.90
C ARG A 178 -1.33 -18.14 6.51
N ASN A 179 -0.78 -19.35 6.60
CA ASN A 179 -1.42 -20.46 7.31
C ASN A 179 -1.64 -20.15 8.81
N SER A 180 -0.86 -19.23 9.36
CA SER A 180 -0.99 -18.73 10.73
C SER A 180 -1.91 -17.49 10.86
N GLY A 181 -2.54 -17.07 9.76
CA GLY A 181 -3.51 -15.98 9.73
C GLY A 181 -3.00 -14.66 9.15
N ARG A 182 -1.80 -14.62 8.54
CA ARG A 182 -1.35 -13.45 7.77
C ARG A 182 -2.23 -13.26 6.54
N ALA A 183 -2.81 -12.08 6.38
CA ALA A 183 -3.53 -11.72 5.16
C ALA A 183 -2.55 -11.34 4.04
N GLY A 184 -2.92 -11.58 2.79
CA GLY A 184 -2.13 -11.21 1.61
C GLY A 184 -1.78 -12.39 0.70
N TYR A 185 -0.84 -12.15 -0.22
CA TYR A 185 -0.31 -13.12 -1.18
C TYR A 185 1.20 -13.31 -0.97
N CYS A 186 1.66 -14.55 -1.03
CA CYS A 186 3.08 -14.85 -0.94
C CYS A 186 3.80 -14.92 -2.27
N ASN A 187 3.06 -15.24 -3.34
CA ASN A 187 3.59 -15.45 -4.67
C ASN A 187 2.82 -14.55 -5.62
N PHE A 188 3.55 -13.77 -6.42
CA PHE A 188 3.01 -12.81 -7.37
C PHE A 188 4.03 -12.53 -8.47
N GLU A 189 3.55 -12.26 -9.68
CA GLU A 189 4.41 -11.77 -10.74
C GLU A 189 4.83 -10.30 -10.54
N VAL A 190 6.00 -9.91 -11.05
CA VAL A 190 6.48 -8.51 -11.11
C VAL A 190 5.42 -7.57 -11.70
N GLN A 191 4.69 -8.04 -12.72
CA GLN A 191 3.62 -7.28 -13.36
C GLN A 191 2.53 -6.83 -12.39
N HIS A 192 2.19 -7.63 -11.38
CA HIS A 192 1.21 -7.25 -10.37
C HIS A 192 1.71 -6.08 -9.51
N ILE A 193 3.00 -6.07 -9.18
CA ILE A 193 3.62 -4.97 -8.42
C ILE A 193 3.56 -3.68 -9.25
N PHE A 194 3.90 -3.75 -10.54
CA PHE A 194 3.85 -2.59 -11.43
C PHE A 194 2.43 -2.09 -11.67
N ALA A 195 1.44 -2.97 -11.73
CA ALA A 195 0.04 -2.57 -11.83
C ALA A 195 -0.39 -1.72 -10.62
N VAL A 196 -0.01 -2.15 -9.41
CA VAL A 196 -0.29 -1.41 -8.17
C VAL A 196 0.51 -0.10 -8.09
N ASP A 197 1.80 -0.12 -8.47
CA ASP A 197 2.66 1.07 -8.53
C ASP A 197 2.08 2.15 -9.47
N GLN A 198 1.72 1.75 -10.69
CA GLN A 198 1.09 2.64 -11.67
C GLN A 198 -0.24 3.18 -11.17
N PHE A 199 -1.06 2.33 -10.53
CA PHE A 199 -2.32 2.75 -9.93
C PHE A 199 -2.11 3.79 -8.81
N GLY A 200 -1.13 3.57 -7.94
CA GLY A 200 -0.77 4.48 -6.85
C GLY A 200 -0.29 5.84 -7.37
N GLU A 201 0.58 5.85 -8.37
CA GLU A 201 1.05 7.08 -9.00
C GLU A 201 -0.10 7.87 -9.66
N ARG A 202 -0.96 7.19 -10.44
CA ARG A 202 -2.15 7.83 -11.03
C ARG A 202 -3.13 8.35 -9.98
N THR A 203 -3.13 7.77 -8.78
CA THR A 203 -3.94 8.23 -7.66
C THR A 203 -3.36 9.52 -7.07
N LEU A 204 -2.04 9.60 -6.89
CA LEU A 204 -1.36 10.83 -6.47
C LEU A 204 -1.53 11.96 -7.49
N LEU A 205 -1.31 11.68 -8.79
CA LEU A 205 -1.51 12.65 -9.87
C LEU A 205 -2.97 13.17 -9.92
N ALA A 206 -3.95 12.29 -9.69
CA ALA A 206 -5.34 12.71 -9.61
C ALA A 206 -5.58 13.67 -8.43
N LEU A 207 -4.97 13.41 -7.26
CA LEU A 207 -5.06 14.29 -6.10
C LEU A 207 -4.41 15.65 -6.34
N GLU A 208 -3.27 15.71 -7.05
CA GLU A 208 -2.62 16.97 -7.41
C GLU A 208 -3.57 17.91 -8.17
N SER A 209 -4.40 17.36 -9.06
CA SER A 209 -5.35 18.12 -9.87
C SER A 209 -6.53 18.74 -9.09
N ILE A 210 -6.71 18.37 -7.81
CA ILE A 210 -8.01 18.52 -7.12
C ILE A 210 -8.36 19.84 -6.42
N THR A 211 -7.52 20.81 -6.09
CA THR A 211 -7.86 22.06 -5.33
C THR A 211 -8.55 21.95 -3.95
N SER A 212 -9.64 21.18 -3.76
CA SER A 212 -10.32 20.99 -2.48
C SER A 212 -11.09 19.67 -2.45
N LEU A 213 -11.23 19.06 -1.27
CA LEU A 213 -12.11 17.91 -1.02
C LEU A 213 -13.07 18.21 0.13
N ASN A 214 -14.27 17.65 0.07
CA ASN A 214 -15.32 17.77 1.09
C ASN A 214 -15.34 16.58 2.06
N THR A 215 -14.57 15.53 1.79
CA THR A 215 -14.47 14.33 2.63
C THR A 215 -13.48 14.55 3.78
N ARG A 216 -13.78 14.12 5.02
CA ARG A 216 -12.79 14.08 6.11
C ARG A 216 -11.85 12.91 5.95
N ILE A 217 -10.55 13.12 6.14
CA ILE A 217 -9.54 12.10 5.81
C ILE A 217 -8.60 11.89 7.00
N GLN A 218 -8.48 10.65 7.46
CA GLN A 218 -7.46 10.23 8.41
C GLN A 218 -6.49 9.28 7.71
N ILE A 219 -5.21 9.64 7.69
CA ILE A 219 -4.14 8.76 7.19
C ILE A 219 -3.39 8.18 8.37
N ILE A 220 -3.15 6.87 8.37
CA ILE A 220 -2.36 6.19 9.38
C ILE A 220 -1.34 5.32 8.65
N GLY A 221 -0.08 5.74 8.64
CA GLY A 221 1.01 5.05 7.95
C GLY A 221 2.09 4.60 8.91
N VAL A 222 3.11 3.96 8.36
CA VAL A 222 4.36 3.63 9.06
C VAL A 222 5.51 4.18 8.22
N GLU A 223 6.47 4.83 8.85
CA GLU A 223 7.66 5.36 8.20
C GLU A 223 8.64 4.23 7.85
N ASN A 224 9.31 4.38 6.71
CA ASN A 224 10.36 3.53 6.17
C ASN A 224 10.00 2.03 6.07
N VAL A 225 8.72 1.69 5.88
CA VAL A 225 8.33 0.28 5.70
C VAL A 225 8.78 -0.25 4.35
N GLY A 226 9.29 -1.49 4.35
CA GLY A 226 9.63 -2.20 3.11
C GLY A 226 8.42 -2.57 2.23
N GLY A 227 7.19 -2.31 2.70
CA GLY A 227 5.95 -2.63 1.99
C GLY A 227 5.38 -1.51 1.11
N ALA A 228 5.83 -0.25 1.27
CA ALA A 228 5.35 0.89 0.49
C ALA A 228 6.34 2.06 0.56
N ASP A 229 6.41 2.88 -0.49
CA ASP A 229 7.25 4.07 -0.48
C ASP A 229 6.77 5.11 0.55
N SER A 230 7.62 5.39 1.54
CA SER A 230 7.29 6.34 2.61
C SER A 230 7.25 7.79 2.15
N LEU A 231 7.99 8.16 1.10
CA LEU A 231 7.88 9.50 0.51
C LEU A 231 6.54 9.67 -0.20
N ALA A 232 6.05 8.64 -0.88
CA ALA A 232 4.72 8.68 -1.51
C ALA A 232 3.60 8.84 -0.47
N VAL A 233 3.70 8.15 0.67
CA VAL A 233 2.73 8.30 1.78
C VAL A 233 2.82 9.70 2.42
N LYS A 234 4.03 10.24 2.60
CA LYS A 234 4.23 11.61 3.08
C LYS A 234 3.66 12.64 2.11
N GLU A 235 3.84 12.43 0.81
CA GLU A 235 3.24 13.31 -0.19
C GLU A 235 1.72 13.24 -0.17
N LEU A 236 1.13 12.03 -0.09
CA LEU A 236 -0.31 11.89 0.08
C LEU A 236 -0.81 12.71 1.29
N ALA A 237 -0.13 12.60 2.44
CA ALA A 237 -0.49 13.35 3.63
C ALA A 237 -0.39 14.87 3.44
N ASN A 238 0.69 15.34 2.81
CA ASN A 238 0.88 16.76 2.49
C ASN A 238 -0.22 17.28 1.56
N LEU A 239 -0.46 16.59 0.44
CA LEU A 239 -1.50 16.96 -0.51
C LEU A 239 -2.87 16.98 0.17
N MET A 240 -3.26 15.93 0.88
CA MET A 240 -4.56 15.86 1.55
C MET A 240 -4.75 16.99 2.57
N ASN A 241 -3.72 17.31 3.37
CA ASN A 241 -3.77 18.41 4.33
C ASN A 241 -3.97 19.78 3.66
N THR A 242 -3.41 19.98 2.45
CA THR A 242 -3.64 21.22 1.69
C THR A 242 -5.02 21.30 1.04
N ARG A 243 -5.66 20.16 0.75
CA ARG A 243 -6.95 20.10 0.04
C ARG A 243 -8.14 19.93 0.97
N THR A 244 -7.91 19.45 2.18
CA THR A 244 -8.94 19.13 3.17
C THR A 244 -8.51 19.70 4.53
N PRO A 245 -9.06 20.85 4.95
CA PRO A 245 -8.76 21.43 6.27
C PRO A 245 -9.08 20.52 7.45
N GLN A 246 -9.92 19.51 7.23
CA GLN A 246 -10.37 18.52 8.22
C GLN A 246 -9.64 17.19 8.09
N SER A 247 -8.44 17.18 7.51
CA SER A 247 -7.64 15.96 7.40
C SER A 247 -6.54 15.91 8.45
N SER A 248 -6.22 14.68 8.86
CA SER A 248 -5.23 14.36 9.87
C SER A 248 -4.39 13.19 9.40
N PHE A 249 -3.14 13.13 9.86
CA PHE A 249 -2.28 12.00 9.56
C PHE A 249 -1.42 11.63 10.78
N CYS A 250 -1.14 10.34 10.89
CA CYS A 250 -0.24 9.76 11.89
C CYS A 250 0.70 8.80 11.16
N LEU A 251 2.02 8.99 11.30
CA LEU A 251 3.01 8.08 10.73
C LEU A 251 3.79 7.46 11.90
N TYR A 252 3.58 6.17 12.14
CA TYR A 252 4.34 5.45 13.16
C TYR A 252 5.80 5.31 12.74
N PRO A 253 6.76 5.48 13.65
CA PRO A 253 8.16 5.18 13.37
C PRO A 253 8.38 3.73 12.92
N GLU A 254 9.40 3.52 12.09
CA GLU A 254 9.80 2.19 11.63
C GLU A 254 10.04 1.23 12.80
N GLY A 255 9.62 -0.03 12.66
CA GLY A 255 9.87 -1.09 13.64
C GLY A 255 8.91 -1.12 14.83
N ILE A 256 8.00 -0.14 14.95
CA ILE A 256 6.96 -0.13 15.99
C ILE A 256 5.71 -0.87 15.50
N VAL A 257 5.32 -0.64 14.25
CA VAL A 257 4.09 -1.16 13.65
C VAL A 257 4.42 -1.79 12.30
N PRO A 258 4.07 -3.07 12.04
CA PRO A 258 4.33 -3.68 10.74
C PRO A 258 3.37 -3.12 9.68
N HIS A 259 3.73 -3.18 8.39
CA HIS A 259 2.89 -2.66 7.29
C HIS A 259 1.46 -3.22 7.30
N SER A 260 1.32 -4.50 7.61
CA SER A 260 0.05 -5.23 7.67
C SER A 260 -0.51 -5.34 9.10
N PHE A 261 -0.27 -4.35 9.98
CA PHE A 261 -0.57 -4.27 11.44
C PHE A 261 -1.93 -4.77 11.96
N ILE A 262 -2.87 -5.09 11.08
CA ILE A 262 -4.18 -5.68 11.39
C ILE A 262 -4.14 -7.23 11.33
N SER A 263 -3.07 -7.80 10.78
CA SER A 263 -2.85 -9.24 10.64
C SER A 263 -2.56 -9.90 11.99
N LYS A 264 -3.27 -11.00 12.30
CA LYS A 264 -3.01 -11.77 13.53
C LYS A 264 -1.55 -12.22 13.63
N TYR A 265 -0.93 -12.60 12.51
CA TYR A 265 0.43 -13.10 12.47
C TYR A 265 1.46 -12.03 12.81
N ASP A 266 1.35 -10.85 12.20
CA ASP A 266 2.35 -9.77 12.36
C ASP A 266 2.41 -9.21 13.80
N ASN A 267 1.46 -9.64 14.63
CA ASN A 267 1.38 -9.27 16.04
C ASN A 267 1.94 -10.35 16.99
N ILE A 268 2.24 -11.56 16.50
CA ILE A 268 2.82 -12.65 17.31
C ILE A 268 4.27 -12.33 17.69
N ASP A 269 5.03 -11.69 16.81
CA ASP A 269 6.42 -11.30 17.07
C ASP A 269 6.56 -10.23 18.18
N LEU A 270 5.44 -9.57 18.55
CA LEU A 270 5.42 -8.62 19.68
C LEU A 270 5.48 -9.32 21.05
N VAL A 271 5.19 -10.63 21.12
CA VAL A 271 4.92 -11.34 22.37
C VAL A 271 6.19 -11.83 23.10
N GLY A 272 7.37 -11.78 22.49
CA GLY A 272 8.58 -12.32 23.12
C GLY A 272 8.50 -13.83 23.39
N ASP A 273 9.24 -14.32 24.39
CA ASP A 273 9.27 -15.75 24.73
C ASP A 273 7.93 -16.19 25.33
N VAL A 274 7.09 -16.86 24.52
CA VAL A 274 5.81 -17.44 24.96
C VAL A 274 6.08 -18.69 25.81
N HIS A 275 5.51 -18.77 27.01
CA HIS A 275 5.57 -19.97 27.83
C HIS A 275 4.57 -21.05 27.38
N GLU A 276 4.91 -22.32 27.62
CA GLU A 276 4.05 -23.45 27.28
C GLU A 276 2.69 -23.33 27.98
N GLY A 277 1.61 -23.23 27.19
CA GLY A 277 0.23 -23.12 27.66
C GLY A 277 -0.37 -21.71 27.60
N GLU A 278 0.39 -20.69 27.21
CA GLU A 278 -0.15 -19.35 26.97
C GLU A 278 -0.77 -19.23 25.57
N ASP A 279 -1.90 -18.52 25.47
CA ASP A 279 -2.50 -18.18 24.18
C ASP A 279 -1.72 -17.01 23.57
N VAL A 280 -0.83 -17.34 22.63
CA VAL A 280 -0.03 -16.39 21.85
C VAL A 280 -0.91 -15.28 21.26
N HIS A 281 -2.15 -15.58 20.88
CA HIS A 281 -3.06 -14.58 20.31
C HIS A 281 -3.53 -13.56 21.34
N GLU A 282 -3.88 -14.01 22.55
CA GLU A 282 -4.35 -13.12 23.62
C GLU A 282 -3.20 -12.22 24.09
N LEU A 283 -1.99 -12.77 24.20
CA LEU A 283 -0.78 -12.00 24.52
C LEU A 283 -0.41 -11.00 23.42
N ALA A 284 -0.50 -11.39 22.14
CA ALA A 284 -0.28 -10.49 21.01
C ALA A 284 -1.25 -9.31 21.04
N LEU A 285 -2.55 -9.58 21.26
CA LEU A 285 -3.56 -8.54 21.40
C LEU A 285 -3.31 -7.66 22.63
N GLN A 286 -2.84 -8.23 23.74
CA GLN A 286 -2.50 -7.44 24.92
C GLN A 286 -1.31 -6.52 24.66
N GLU A 287 -0.20 -7.03 24.11
CA GLU A 287 0.98 -6.23 23.74
C GLU A 287 0.62 -5.15 22.70
N MET A 288 -0.21 -5.49 21.70
CA MET A 288 -0.77 -4.50 20.79
C MET A 288 -1.53 -3.42 21.55
N ARG A 289 -2.49 -3.79 22.41
CA ARG A 289 -3.29 -2.83 23.21
C ARG A 289 -2.40 -1.92 24.04
N GLU A 290 -1.38 -2.48 24.67
CA GLU A 290 -0.45 -1.72 25.52
C GLU A 290 0.47 -0.80 24.71
N ARG A 291 0.89 -1.19 23.49
CA ARG A 291 1.85 -0.42 22.69
C ARG A 291 1.23 0.60 21.75
N TRP A 292 0.18 0.21 21.01
CA TRP A 292 -0.34 1.07 19.94
C TRP A 292 -1.84 0.90 19.68
N LEU A 293 -2.43 -0.27 19.87
CA LEU A 293 -3.83 -0.55 19.53
C LEU A 293 -4.80 0.25 20.40
N ALA A 294 -4.51 0.50 21.69
CA ALA A 294 -5.37 1.38 22.48
C ALA A 294 -5.35 2.83 21.94
N THR A 295 -4.18 3.32 21.53
CA THR A 295 -4.03 4.64 20.89
C THR A 295 -4.75 4.67 19.55
N PHE A 296 -4.51 3.66 18.71
CA PHE A 296 -5.12 3.51 17.38
C PHE A 296 -6.65 3.37 17.45
N GLU A 297 -7.17 2.52 18.34
CA GLU A 297 -8.61 2.37 18.58
C GLU A 297 -9.19 3.69 19.09
N SER A 298 -8.53 4.36 20.03
CA SER A 298 -8.98 5.67 20.52
C SER A 298 -8.99 6.72 19.42
N GLU A 299 -7.94 6.80 18.60
CA GLU A 299 -7.82 7.77 17.51
C GLU A 299 -8.83 7.51 16.40
N ILE A 300 -8.95 6.25 15.92
CA ILE A 300 -9.92 5.87 14.91
C ILE A 300 -11.34 6.03 15.42
N MET A 301 -11.66 5.53 16.62
CA MET A 301 -13.02 5.64 17.13
C MET A 301 -13.39 7.08 17.43
N SER A 302 -12.44 7.90 17.93
CA SER A 302 -12.65 9.34 18.05
C SER A 302 -12.91 9.96 16.67
N PHE A 303 -12.10 9.64 15.66
CA PHE A 303 -12.33 10.12 14.30
C PHE A 303 -13.69 9.68 13.74
N ILE A 304 -14.12 8.43 13.96
CA ILE A 304 -15.40 7.88 13.50
C ILE A 304 -16.59 8.49 14.24
N THR A 305 -16.46 8.81 15.52
CA THR A 305 -17.58 9.30 16.35
C THR A 305 -17.65 10.83 16.43
N SER A 306 -16.54 11.53 16.21
CA SER A 306 -16.48 12.99 16.28
C SER A 306 -17.17 13.64 15.07
N GLU A 307 -17.96 14.68 15.33
CA GLU A 307 -18.41 15.65 14.34
C GLU A 307 -17.48 16.87 14.26
N ASP A 308 -16.65 17.08 15.27
CA ASP A 308 -15.73 18.22 15.37
C ASP A 308 -14.50 18.00 14.48
N ALA A 309 -14.31 18.90 13.52
CA ALA A 309 -13.17 18.93 12.61
C ALA A 309 -11.87 19.39 13.27
N ASP A 310 -11.96 20.13 14.37
CA ASP A 310 -10.82 20.76 15.05
C ASP A 310 -10.12 19.81 16.04
N TYR A 311 -10.58 18.55 16.17
CA TYR A 311 -10.03 17.61 17.15
C TYR A 311 -8.60 17.17 16.85
N PHE A 312 -8.13 17.37 15.61
CA PHE A 312 -6.77 17.08 15.18
C PHE A 312 -5.94 18.34 14.94
N GLU A 313 -6.16 19.43 15.71
CA GLU A 313 -5.04 20.35 15.97
C GLU A 313 -3.89 19.48 16.44
N ALA A 314 -2.85 19.39 15.59
CA ALA A 314 -1.74 18.49 15.72
C ALA A 314 -1.39 18.29 17.19
N ILE A 315 -1.39 17.05 17.65
CA ILE A 315 -0.68 16.68 18.87
C ILE A 315 0.81 16.92 18.56
N ASP A 316 1.17 18.19 18.60
CA ASP A 316 2.46 18.85 18.53
C ASP A 316 3.47 18.20 17.56
N GLY A 317 3.21 18.27 16.24
CA GLY A 317 4.19 18.30 15.13
C GLY A 317 5.31 17.26 15.03
N THR A 318 5.45 16.35 15.99
CA THR A 318 6.59 15.46 16.23
C THR A 318 6.29 14.60 17.46
N ARG A 319 5.22 13.80 17.42
CA ARG A 319 5.22 12.55 18.20
C ARG A 319 5.62 11.41 17.27
N ILE A 320 6.93 11.33 17.06
CA ILE A 320 7.61 10.03 17.00
C ILE A 320 7.31 9.40 18.36
N LEU A 321 6.44 8.40 18.41
CA LEU A 321 6.31 7.55 19.60
C LEU A 321 7.62 6.80 19.85
#